data_AF-A0A965PSN6-F1
#
_entry.id   AF-A0A965PSN6-F1
#
_cell.length_a   1.000
_cell.length_b   1.000
_cell.length_c   1.000
_cell.angle_alpha   90.00
_cell.angle_beta   90.00
_cell.angle_gamma   90.00
#
_symmetry.space_group_name_H-M   'P 1'
#
loop_
_entity.id
_entity.type
_entity.pdbx_description
1 polymer ?
#
loop_
_entity_poly.entity_id
_entity_poly.type
_entity_poly.pdbx_seq_one_letter_code
_entity_poly.pdbx_strand_id
1 'polypeptide(L)' 'MTKSQNKQIEILKLHQRLGNTYAVAAGLSALVRSAMNKRQRQELLGWAAYFNVLDHEAFIV' A
#
# COMPACT_ATOMS: atom_id res chain seq x y z
N MET A 1 9.11 8.23 1.11
CA MET A 1 7.99 7.97 2.05
C MET A 1 8.28 8.52 3.44
N THR A 2 7.26 8.82 4.25
CA THR A 2 7.43 9.24 5.66
C THR A 2 7.74 8.05 6.57
N LYS A 3 8.28 8.29 7.78
CA LYS A 3 8.52 7.24 8.77
C LYS A 3 7.24 6.47 9.12
N SER A 4 6.10 7.17 9.17
CA SER A 4 4.78 6.56 9.41
C SER A 4 4.37 5.63 8.27
N GLN A 5 4.50 6.08 7.01
CA GLN A 5 4.22 5.25 5.83
C GLN A 5 5.10 4.00 5.80
N ASN A 6 6.40 4.13 6.09
CA ASN A 6 7.31 2.98 6.16
C ASN A 6 6.85 1.95 7.22
N LYS A 7 6.47 2.41 8.42
CA LYS A 7 5.95 1.52 9.46
C LYS A 7 4.69 0.79 9.02
N GLN A 8 3.79 1.49 8.32
CA GLN A 8 2.57 0.88 7.79
C GLN A 8 2.88 -0.17 6.72
N ILE A 9 3.86 0.08 5.84
CA ILE A 9 4.30 -0.90 4.85
C ILE A 9 4.84 -2.17 5.51
N GLU A 10 5.60 -2.06 6.62
CA GLU A 10 6.05 -3.24 7.36
C GLU A 10 4.89 -4.04 7.95
N ILE A 11 3.84 -3.38 8.43
CA ILE A 11 2.61 -4.06 8.89
C ILE A 11 1.93 -4.77 7.72
N LEU A 12 1.84 -4.12 6.56
CA LEU A 12 1.21 -4.72 5.37
C LEU A 12 2.00 -5.92 4.82
N LYS A 13 3.34 -5.92 4.95
CA LYS A 13 4.15 -7.11 4.65
C LYS A 13 3.78 -8.31 5.53
N LEU A 14 3.46 -8.07 6.80
CA LEU A 14 2.98 -9.14 7.69
C LEU A 14 1.61 -9.65 7.24
N HIS A 15 0.68 -8.76 6.89
CA HIS A 15 -0.63 -9.16 6.36
C HIS A 15 -0.51 -9.96 5.06
N GLN A 16 0.40 -9.58 4.17
CA GLN A 16 0.63 -10.33 2.94
C GLN A 16 1.15 -11.74 3.22
N ARG A 17 2.09 -11.91 4.17
CA ARG A 17 2.58 -13.24 4.59
C ARG A 17 1.48 -14.12 5.19
N LEU A 18 0.47 -13.51 5.81
CA LEU A 18 -0.70 -14.17 6.35
C LEU A 18 -1.78 -14.45 5.29
N GLY A 19 -1.55 -14.08 4.02
CA GLY A 19 -2.52 -14.23 2.94
C GLY A 19 -3.68 -13.22 2.99
N ASN A 20 -3.61 -12.20 3.84
CA ASN A 20 -4.66 -11.19 3.95
C ASN A 20 -4.46 -10.06 2.92
N THR A 21 -4.72 -10.39 1.66
CA THR A 21 -4.61 -9.48 0.50
C THR A 21 -5.55 -8.29 0.59
N TYR A 22 -6.76 -8.48 1.13
CA TYR A 22 -7.74 -7.39 1.32
C TYR A 22 -7.17 -6.26 2.19
N ALA A 23 -6.57 -6.60 3.35
CA ALA A 23 -5.97 -5.60 4.24
C ALA A 23 -4.79 -4.87 3.57
N VAL A 24 -4.01 -5.58 2.75
CA VAL A 24 -2.90 -4.99 1.98
C VAL A 24 -3.44 -3.98 0.95
N ALA A 25 -4.44 -4.38 0.17
CA ALA A 25 -5.09 -3.54 -0.85
C ALA A 25 -5.72 -2.28 -0.24
N ALA A 26 -6.59 -2.44 0.77
CA ALA A 26 -7.24 -1.32 1.44
C ALA A 26 -6.24 -0.38 2.13
N GLY A 27 -5.23 -0.95 2.79
CA GLY A 27 -4.18 -0.20 3.47
C GLY A 27 -3.33 0.64 2.51
N LEU A 28 -2.86 0.05 1.40
CA LEU A 28 -2.08 0.79 0.39
C LEU A 28 -2.93 1.84 -0.31
N SER A 29 -4.19 1.52 -0.63
CA SER A 29 -5.13 2.47 -1.21
C SER A 29 -5.25 3.73 -0.34
N ALA A 30 -5.42 3.58 0.97
CA ALA A 30 -5.44 4.72 1.89
C ALA A 30 -4.11 5.49 1.93
N LEU A 31 -2.96 4.80 1.91
CA LEU A 31 -1.64 5.44 1.88
C LEU A 31 -1.41 6.23 0.58
N VAL A 32 -1.80 5.67 -0.57
CA VAL A 32 -1.66 6.32 -1.87
C VAL A 32 -2.53 7.58 -1.96
N ARG A 33 -3.78 7.53 -1.47
CA ARG A 33 -4.67 8.69 -1.43
C ARG A 33 -4.20 9.80 -0.48
N SER A 34 -3.50 9.44 0.59
CA SER A 34 -2.94 10.38 1.57
C SER A 34 -1.52 10.86 1.24
N ALA A 35 -0.94 10.41 0.11
CA ALA A 35 0.38 10.84 -0.31
C ALA A 35 0.37 12.33 -0.71
N MET A 36 1.22 13.14 -0.08
CA MET A 36 1.22 14.59 -0.30
C MET A 36 1.95 15.01 -1.57
N ASN A 37 2.89 14.19 -2.05
CA ASN A 37 3.68 14.51 -3.23
C ASN A 37 3.76 13.35 -4.22
N LYS A 38 4.04 13.69 -5.49
CA LYS A 38 4.07 12.74 -6.61
C LYS A 38 5.07 11.60 -6.38
N ARG A 39 6.22 11.90 -5.76
CA ARG A 39 7.26 10.90 -5.46
C ARG A 39 6.76 9.85 -4.47
N GLN A 40 6.13 10.26 -3.37
CA GLN A 40 5.54 9.33 -2.40
C GLN A 40 4.45 8.47 -3.04
N ARG A 41 3.59 9.08 -3.86
CA ARG A 41 2.52 8.37 -4.58
C ARG A 41 3.10 7.28 -5.49
N GLN A 42 4.15 7.59 -6.24
CA GLN A 42 4.84 6.62 -7.10
C GLN A 42 5.50 5.49 -6.30
N GLU A 43 6.18 5.81 -5.19
CA GLU A 43 6.79 4.80 -4.31
C GLU A 43 5.72 3.84 -3.76
N LEU A 44 4.57 4.36 -3.30
CA LEU A 44 3.47 3.55 -2.77
C LEU A 44 2.75 2.72 -3.84
N LEU A 45 2.60 3.25 -5.06
CA LEU A 45 2.11 2.49 -6.20
C LEU A 45 3.06 1.35 -6.59
N GLY A 46 4.38 1.57 -6.47
CA GLY A 46 5.38 0.51 -6.64
C GLY A 46 5.21 -0.62 -5.65
N TRP A 47 4.88 -0.31 -4.39
CA TRP A 47 4.52 -1.32 -3.39
C TRP A 47 3.22 -2.04 -3.74
N ALA A 48 2.19 -1.33 -4.18
CA ALA A 48 0.94 -1.96 -4.62
C ALA A 48 1.14 -2.92 -5.80
N ALA A 49 2.03 -2.58 -6.75
CA ALA A 49 2.43 -3.47 -7.84
C ALA A 49 3.17 -4.70 -7.31
N TYR A 50 4.16 -4.50 -6.42
CA TYR A 50 4.93 -5.59 -5.81
C TYR A 50 4.04 -6.57 -5.04
N PHE A 51 3.00 -6.06 -4.36
CA PHE A 51 2.04 -6.90 -3.64
C PHE A 51 0.92 -7.48 -4.52
N ASN A 52 0.92 -7.17 -5.81
CA ASN A 52 -0.09 -7.59 -6.79
C ASN A 52 -1.53 -7.21 -6.39
N VAL A 53 -1.71 -5.99 -5.86
CA VAL A 53 -3.01 -5.48 -5.40
C VAL A 53 -3.55 -4.33 -6.26
N LEU A 54 -2.87 -3.97 -7.35
CA LEU A 54 -3.30 -2.87 -8.22
C LEU A 54 -4.70 -3.09 -8.81
N ASP A 55 -5.03 -4.33 -9.16
CA ASP A 55 -6.33 -4.72 -9.74
C ASP A 55 -7.31 -5.25 -8.68
N HIS A 56 -6.98 -5.13 -7.39
CA HIS A 56 -7.82 -5.62 -6.31
C HIS A 56 -8.99 -4.66 -6.08
N GLU A 57 -10.21 -5.17 -5.87
CA GLU A 57 -11.42 -4.34 -5.70
C GLU A 57 -11.31 -3.31 -4.56
N ALA A 58 -10.64 -3.69 -3.47
CA ALA A 58 -10.37 -2.82 -2.33
C ALA A 58 -9.27 -1.76 -2.58
N PHE A 59 -8.54 -1.83 -3.70
CA PHE A 59 -7.48 -0.89 -4.03
C PHE A 59 -8.01 0.27 -4.89
N ILE A 60 -8.49 1.33 -4.23
CA ILE A 60 -9.11 2.48 -4.88
C ILE A 60 -8.21 3.72 -4.71
N VAL A 61 -7.68 4.27 -5.79
CA VAL A 61 -6.67 5.35 -5.78
C VAL A 61 -7.22 6.66 -6.30
#